data_AF-A0A060CB18-F1
#
_entry.id   AF-A0A060CB18-F1
#
_cell.length_a   1.000
_cell.length_b   1.000
_cell.length_c   1.000
_cell.angle_alpha   90.00
_cell.angle_beta   90.00
_cell.angle_gamma   90.00
#
_symmetry.space_group_name_H-M   'P 1'
#
loop_
_entity.id
_entity.type
_entity.pdbx_description
1 polymer ?
#
loop_
_entity_poly.entity_id
_entity_poly.type
_entity_poly.pdbx_seq_one_letter_code
_entity_poly.pdbx_strand_id
1 'polypeptide(L)' 'AAPGNNAVEAPFIFKHGDYYYLFVSFDFCCRGLRSNYKIAVGRSRSATGPFADKEGISMTQGGGTIVAP' A
#
# COMPACT_ATOMS: atom_id res chain seq x y z
N ALA A 1 -16.54 -8.26 10.60
CA ALA A 1 -16.88 -8.03 9.18
C ALA A 1 -15.96 -8.90 8.33
N ALA A 2 -16.46 -9.50 7.24
CA ALA A 2 -15.56 -10.12 6.27
C ALA A 2 -14.78 -9.02 5.54
N PRO A 3 -13.49 -9.22 5.23
CA PRO A 3 -12.74 -8.24 4.45
C PRO A 3 -13.41 -8.06 3.08
N GLY A 4 -13.59 -6.81 2.66
CA GLY A 4 -14.20 -6.48 1.36
C GLY A 4 -13.32 -6.96 0.19
N ASN A 5 -13.88 -6.92 -1.03
CA ASN A 5 -13.18 -7.33 -2.25
C ASN A 5 -11.93 -6.49 -2.59
N ASN A 6 -11.70 -5.38 -1.89
CA ASN A 6 -10.52 -4.55 -2.02
C ASN A 6 -9.64 -4.74 -0.79
N ALA A 7 -8.75 -5.73 -0.85
CA ALA A 7 -7.91 -6.14 0.28
C ALA A 7 -6.71 -5.19 0.44
N VAL A 8 -7.00 -3.99 0.94
CA VAL A 8 -6.04 -2.95 1.27
C VAL A 8 -6.41 -2.28 2.59
N GLU A 9 -5.47 -2.19 3.52
CA GLU A 9 -5.71 -1.59 4.83
C GLU A 9 -4.42 -1.06 5.48
N ALA A 10 -4.53 -0.59 6.73
CA ALA A 10 -3.42 -0.10 7.56
C ALA A 10 -2.51 0.96 6.88
N PRO A 11 -3.07 2.10 6.42
CA PRO A 11 -2.27 3.12 5.78
C PRO A 11 -1.32 3.80 6.78
N PHE A 12 -0.06 3.98 6.36
CA PHE A 12 0.92 4.76 7.08
C PHE A 12 1.65 5.69 6.10
N ILE A 13 1.60 7.00 6.35
CA ILE A 13 2.28 7.99 5.54
C ILE A 13 3.45 8.58 6.31
N PHE A 14 4.61 8.65 5.68
CA PHE A 14 5.71 9.48 6.17
C PHE A 14 6.38 10.26 5.04
N LYS A 15 6.99 11.39 5.40
CA LYS A 15 7.73 12.24 4.47
C LYS A 15 9.22 11.92 4.54
N HIS A 16 9.86 11.76 3.38
CA HIS A 16 11.31 11.65 3.26
C HIS A 16 11.79 12.43 2.03
N GLY A 17 12.59 13.48 2.26
CA GLY A 17 12.95 14.45 1.24
C GLY A 17 11.72 15.12 0.61
N ASP A 18 11.67 15.11 -0.71
CA ASP A 18 10.59 15.70 -1.51
C ASP A 18 9.34 14.84 -1.65
N TYR A 19 9.34 13.62 -1.08
CA TYR A 19 8.28 12.64 -1.28
C TYR A 19 7.58 12.26 0.02
N TYR A 20 6.28 12.08 -0.10
CA TYR A 20 5.46 11.33 0.84
C TYR A 20 5.39 9.89 0.35
N TYR A 21 5.61 8.96 1.27
CA TYR A 21 5.50 7.53 1.02
C TYR A 21 4.26 7.02 1.73
N LEU A 22 3.36 6.39 0.99
CA LEU A 22 2.18 5.71 1.52
C LEU A 22 2.47 4.21 1.55
N PHE A 23 2.60 3.68 2.76
CA PHE A 23 2.65 2.25 3.01
C PHE A 23 1.23 1.77 3.30
N VAL A 24 0.89 0.62 2.72
CA VAL A 24 -0.36 -0.10 2.98
C VAL A 24 -0.06 -1.58 3.14
N SER A 25 -1.00 -2.29 3.73
CA SER A 25 -0.99 -3.75 3.71
C SER A 25 -1.98 -4.27 2.67
N PHE A 26 -1.52 -5.12 1.76
CA PHE A 26 -2.35 -5.82 0.78
C PHE A 26 -2.71 -7.23 1.25
N ASP A 27 -3.82 -7.72 0.71
CA ASP A 27 -4.37 -9.05 0.93
C ASP A 27 -4.84 -9.28 2.38
N PHE A 28 -4.85 -10.53 2.85
CA PHE A 28 -5.64 -10.90 4.03
C PHE A 28 -4.80 -11.21 5.27
N CYS A 29 -4.94 -10.36 6.29
CA CYS A 29 -4.41 -10.61 7.62
C CYS A 29 -5.17 -11.73 8.34
N CYS A 30 -4.66 -12.07 9.52
CA CYS A 30 -5.49 -12.69 10.56
C CYS A 30 -6.00 -14.10 10.21
N ARG A 31 -5.30 -14.82 9.31
CA ARG A 31 -5.58 -16.21 8.90
C ARG A 31 -4.49 -17.19 9.35
N GLY A 32 -3.67 -16.79 10.33
CA GLY A 32 -2.52 -17.56 10.81
C GLY A 32 -1.55 -17.85 9.66
N LEU A 33 -1.11 -19.10 9.52
CA LEU A 33 -0.22 -19.52 8.43
C LEU A 33 -0.84 -19.40 7.02
N ARG A 34 -2.16 -19.17 6.92
CA ARG A 34 -2.84 -18.92 5.63
C ARG A 34 -2.95 -17.44 5.28
N SER A 35 -2.34 -16.56 6.07
CA SER A 35 -2.23 -15.14 5.70
C SER A 35 -1.27 -14.99 4.53
N ASN A 36 -1.66 -14.14 3.58
CA ASN A 36 -0.88 -13.81 2.39
C ASN A 36 -0.59 -12.30 2.34
N TYR A 37 -0.50 -11.71 3.52
CA TYR A 37 -0.49 -10.28 3.79
C TYR A 37 0.85 -9.66 3.37
N LYS A 38 0.84 -8.58 2.60
CA LYS A 38 2.07 -7.98 2.06
C LYS A 38 2.14 -6.51 2.40
N ILE A 39 3.34 -5.99 2.64
CA ILE A 39 3.58 -4.55 2.75
C ILE A 39 3.87 -4.02 1.35
N ALA A 40 3.11 -3.01 0.93
CA ALA A 40 3.27 -2.32 -0.35
C ALA A 40 3.48 -0.82 -0.16
N VAL A 41 4.18 -0.18 -1.09
CA VAL A 41 4.47 1.26 -1.04
C VAL A 41 4.25 1.95 -2.38
N GLY A 42 3.74 3.18 -2.33
CA GLY A 42 3.84 4.16 -3.40
C GLY A 42 4.29 5.51 -2.86
N ARG A 43 4.63 6.45 -3.74
CA ARG A 43 5.07 7.79 -3.35
C ARG A 43 4.39 8.91 -4.14
N SER A 44 4.33 10.09 -3.54
CA SER A 44 3.84 11.32 -4.17
C SER A 44 4.63 12.54 -3.70
N ARG A 45 4.69 13.61 -4.49
CA ARG A 45 5.22 14.91 -4.03
C ARG A 45 4.21 15.69 -3.18
N SER A 46 2.94 15.30 -3.17
CA SER A 46 1.89 15.87 -2.32
C SER A 46 1.41 14.85 -1.29
N ALA A 47 1.10 15.31 -0.07
CA ALA A 47 0.52 14.46 0.97
C ALA A 47 -0.85 13.87 0.55
N THR A 48 -1.54 14.53 -0.37
CA THR A 48 -2.86 14.12 -0.89
C THR A 48 -2.78 13.26 -2.15
N GLY A 49 -1.57 12.92 -2.62
CA GLY A 49 -1.38 12.15 -3.84
C GLY A 49 -1.35 12.99 -5.12
N PRO A 50 -1.41 12.34 -6.31
CA PRO A 50 -1.55 10.90 -6.50
C PRO A 50 -0.30 10.14 -6.06
N PHE A 51 -0.49 8.98 -5.41
CA PHE A 51 0.59 8.05 -5.08
C PHE A 51 0.73 7.04 -6.21
N ALA A 52 1.96 6.83 -6.67
CA ALA A 52 2.30 5.82 -7.66
C ALA A 52 3.43 4.93 -7.15
N ASP A 53 3.44 3.68 -7.59
CA ASP A 53 4.53 2.74 -7.31
C ASP A 53 5.77 3.04 -8.16
N LYS A 54 6.79 2.16 -8.07
CA LYS A 54 8.04 2.30 -8.80
C LYS A 54 7.86 2.18 -10.32
N GLU A 55 6.86 1.45 -10.74
CA GLU A 55 6.46 1.22 -12.13
C GLU A 55 5.57 2.36 -12.69
N GLY A 56 5.14 3.28 -11.82
CA GLY A 56 4.30 4.42 -12.17
C GLY A 56 2.80 4.12 -12.17
N ILE A 57 2.38 2.95 -11.67
CA ILE A 57 0.98 2.56 -11.58
C ILE A 57 0.36 3.26 -10.37
N SER A 58 -0.82 3.86 -10.58
CA SER A 58 -1.55 4.55 -9.50
C SER A 58 -1.97 3.58 -8.40
N MET A 59 -1.77 3.96 -7.13
CA MET A 59 -2.26 3.18 -5.99
C MET A 59 -3.80 3.08 -5.94
N THR A 60 -4.52 4.01 -6.59
CA THR A 60 -5.98 3.91 -6.75
C THR A 60 -6.42 2.88 -7.79
N GLN A 61 -5.48 2.33 -8.56
CA GLN A 61 -5.69 1.32 -9.60
C GLN A 61 -4.96 0.00 -9.26
N GLY A 62 -4.60 -0.19 -7.99
CA GLY A 62 -3.90 -1.40 -7.53
C GLY A 62 -2.37 -1.34 -7.63
N GLY A 63 -1.80 -0.19 -7.97
CA GLY A 63 -0.35 0.04 -7.89
C GLY A 63 0.16 -0.09 -6.46
N GLY A 64 1.40 -0.53 -6.33
CA GLY A 64 2.10 -0.67 -5.05
C GLY A 64 3.31 -1.58 -5.18
N THR A 65 4.50 -1.04 -4.97
CA THR A 65 5.72 -1.85 -4.96
C THR A 65 5.76 -2.68 -3.68
N ILE A 66 5.82 -4.01 -3.79
CA ILE A 66 5.92 -4.89 -2.63
C ILE A 66 7.30 -4.75 -1.98
N VAL A 67 7.32 -4.50 -0.67
CA VAL A 67 8.56 -4.35 0.11
C VAL A 67 8.77 -5.49 1.12
N ALA A 68 7.69 -6.17 1.53
CA ALA A 68 7.77 -7.37 2.37
C ALA A 68 6.56 -8.30 2.11
N PRO A 69 6.77 -9.64 2.05
CA PRO A 69 5.71 -10.63 1.94
C PRO A 69 5.12 -11.07 3.29
#